data_AF-A0A928J3L2-F1
#
_entry.id   AF-A0A928J3L2-F1
#
_cell.length_a   1.000
_cell.length_b   1.000
_cell.length_c   1.000
_cell.angle_alpha   90.00
_cell.angle_beta   90.00
_cell.angle_gamma   90.00
#
_symmetry.space_group_name_H-M   'P 1'
#
loop_
_entity.id
_entity.type
_entity.pdbx_description
1 polymer ?
#
loop_
_entity_poly.entity_id
_entity_poly.type
_entity_poly.pdbx_seq_one_letter_code
_entity_poly.pdbx_strand_id
1 'polypeptide(L)'
;MISVTPIQEKTMQERLCALCKIPYRAELLAYAAYNDQKAFVGICQFGLAPDGGHIHHLEIPGKEDTDDALFVMGRAAMNFIDLCGGKIAYFDGDAKGRDALLRRIGFTPDKQGRYTVSLDGFFTHPCQHHDC
;
A
#
# COMPACT_ATOMS: atom_id res chain seq x y z
N MET A 1 -4.92 -11.84 -13.25
CA MET A 1 -4.84 -11.84 -11.77
C MET A 1 -3.60 -11.07 -11.35
N ILE A 2 -3.65 -10.37 -10.22
CA ILE A 2 -2.47 -9.71 -9.63
C ILE A 2 -1.98 -10.54 -8.46
N SER A 3 -0.68 -10.78 -8.40
CA SER A 3 0.00 -11.38 -7.25
C SER A 3 0.89 -10.35 -6.58
N VAL A 4 0.92 -10.36 -5.25
CA VAL A 4 1.74 -9.44 -4.44
C VAL A 4 2.70 -10.25 -3.59
N THR A 5 3.99 -9.91 -3.65
CA THR A 5 5.05 -10.66 -2.97
C THR A 5 6.01 -9.73 -2.22
N PRO A 6 6.47 -10.10 -1.01
CA PRO A 6 7.45 -9.30 -0.27
C PRO A 6 8.78 -9.24 -1.01
N ILE A 7 9.38 -8.06 -1.04
CA ILE A 7 10.73 -7.86 -1.58
C ILE A 7 11.72 -8.04 -0.43
N GLN A 8 12.50 -9.13 -0.48
CA GLN A 8 13.50 -9.43 0.55
C GLN A 8 14.84 -8.73 0.27
N GLU A 9 15.24 -8.70 -1.00
CA GLU A 9 16.51 -8.14 -1.43
C GLU A 9 16.45 -6.63 -1.63
N LYS A 10 17.28 -5.89 -0.91
CA LYS A 10 17.31 -4.41 -0.96
C LYS A 10 17.74 -3.86 -2.32
N THR A 11 18.63 -4.55 -3.02
CA THR A 11 19.02 -4.20 -4.39
C THR A 11 17.85 -4.37 -5.38
N MET A 12 16.97 -5.34 -5.15
CA MET A 12 15.74 -5.49 -5.92
C MET A 12 14.76 -4.36 -5.60
N GLN A 13 14.57 -4.03 -4.32
CA GLN A 13 13.71 -2.92 -3.91
C GLN A 13 14.15 -1.61 -4.57
N GLU A 14 15.45 -1.30 -4.53
CA GLU A 14 16.03 -0.11 -5.17
C GLU A 14 15.75 -0.08 -6.67
N ARG A 15 15.99 -1.20 -7.37
CA ARG A 15 15.72 -1.31 -8.81
C ARG A 15 14.26 -1.06 -9.15
N LEU A 16 13.33 -1.64 -8.40
CA LEU A 16 11.89 -1.49 -8.65
C LEU A 16 11.39 -0.09 -8.29
N CYS A 17 11.95 0.56 -7.26
CA CYS A 17 11.69 1.97 -6.97
C CYS A 17 12.10 2.87 -8.14
N ALA A 18 13.26 2.62 -8.73
CA ALA A 18 13.74 3.38 -9.89
C ALA A 18 12.81 3.25 -11.11
N LEU A 19 12.26 2.05 -11.36
CA LEU A 19 11.26 1.83 -12.44
C LEU A 19 9.99 2.66 -12.23
N CYS A 20 9.55 2.82 -10.98
CA CYS A 20 8.40 3.65 -10.62
C CYS A 20 8.74 5.12 -10.36
N LYS A 21 10.01 5.53 -10.56
CA LYS A 21 10.49 6.91 -10.37
C LYS A 21 10.23 7.46 -8.96
N ILE A 22 10.30 6.60 -7.94
CA ILE A 22 10.19 6.97 -6.53
C ILE A 22 11.52 6.81 -5.80
N PRO A 23 11.77 7.56 -4.72
CA PRO A 23 12.96 7.38 -3.91
C PRO A 23 12.96 6.01 -3.24
N TYR A 24 14.09 5.32 -3.34
CA TYR A 24 14.38 4.13 -2.55
C TYR A 24 14.68 4.51 -1.10
N ARG A 25 14.11 3.75 -0.15
CA ARG A 25 14.35 3.91 1.28
C ARG A 25 14.67 2.55 1.91
N ALA A 26 15.91 2.39 2.36
CA ALA A 26 16.45 1.09 2.80
C ALA A 26 15.80 0.57 4.09
N GLU A 27 15.38 1.49 4.95
CA GLU A 27 14.67 1.25 6.20
C GLU A 27 13.24 0.74 6.02
N LEU A 28 12.64 0.95 4.84
CA LEU A 28 11.27 0.54 4.56
C LEU A 28 11.20 -0.92 4.11
N LEU A 29 10.08 -1.56 4.46
CA LEU A 29 9.64 -2.80 3.85
C LEU A 29 9.00 -2.49 2.50
N ALA A 30 8.94 -3.49 1.63
CA ALA A 30 8.30 -3.31 0.34
C ALA A 30 7.62 -4.58 -0.19
N TYR A 31 6.51 -4.35 -0.90
CA TYR A 31 5.80 -5.34 -1.69
C TYR A 31 5.92 -5.00 -3.18
N ALA A 32 6.08 -6.02 -4.01
CA ALA A 32 5.98 -5.91 -5.47
C ALA A 32 4.71 -6.60 -5.96
N ALA A 33 4.05 -6.00 -6.95
CA ALA A 33 2.94 -6.60 -7.67
C ALA A 33 3.39 -7.12 -9.05
N TYR A 34 2.86 -8.28 -9.42
CA TYR A 34 3.09 -8.92 -10.72
C TYR A 34 1.77 -9.38 -11.35
N ASN A 35 1.64 -9.26 -12.66
CA ASN A 35 0.51 -9.79 -13.42
C ASN A 35 0.68 -11.30 -13.75
N ASP A 36 -0.28 -11.89 -14.46
CA ASP A 36 -0.27 -13.32 -14.83
C ASP A 36 0.95 -13.72 -15.67
N GLN A 37 1.52 -12.78 -16.43
CA GLN A 37 2.70 -12.97 -17.24
C GLN A 37 4.01 -12.81 -16.43
N LYS A 38 3.89 -12.66 -15.10
CA LYS A 38 4.99 -12.34 -14.17
C LYS A 38 5.68 -11.02 -14.48
N ALA A 39 5.03 -10.13 -15.22
CA ALA A 39 5.55 -8.79 -15.44
C ALA A 39 5.31 -7.94 -14.19
N PHE A 40 6.32 -7.15 -13.81
CA PHE A 40 6.23 -6.20 -12.71
C PHE A 40 5.23 -5.10 -13.04
N VAL A 41 4.29 -4.83 -12.15
CA VAL A 41 3.23 -3.83 -12.34
C VAL A 41 3.14 -2.81 -11.21
N GLY A 42 3.93 -2.92 -10.16
CA GLY A 42 3.95 -1.89 -9.12
C GLY A 42 4.70 -2.27 -7.85
N ILE A 43 4.96 -1.26 -7.03
CA ILE A 43 5.65 -1.37 -5.76
C ILE A 43 4.93 -0.56 -4.68
N CYS A 44 4.86 -1.12 -3.48
CA CYS A 44 4.43 -0.43 -2.27
C CYS A 44 5.59 -0.41 -1.27
N GLN A 45 6.00 0.78 -0.81
CA GLN A 45 6.98 0.93 0.26
C GLN A 45 6.29 1.42 1.53
N PHE A 46 6.51 0.72 2.64
CA PHE A 46 5.85 1.01 3.91
C PHE A 46 6.75 0.70 5.11
N GLY A 47 6.44 1.31 6.24
CA GLY A 47 7.17 1.15 7.49
C GLY A 47 6.24 0.91 8.68
N LEU A 48 6.83 0.49 9.79
CA LEU A 48 6.17 0.38 11.09
C LEU A 48 6.79 1.40 12.05
N ALA A 49 5.94 2.13 12.75
CA ALA A 49 6.30 3.11 13.76
C ALA A 49 5.46 2.87 15.03
N PRO A 50 5.82 3.49 16.18
CA PRO A 50 5.08 3.30 17.42
C PRO A 50 3.59 3.71 17.36
N ASP A 51 3.25 4.63 16.45
CA ASP A 51 1.90 5.15 16.24
C ASP A 51 1.10 4.42 15.16
N GLY A 52 1.72 3.51 14.40
CA GLY A 52 1.05 2.72 13.38
C GLY A 52 1.95 2.32 12.21
N GLY A 53 1.32 1.84 11.14
CA GLY A 53 2.01 1.58 9.88
C GLY A 53 1.89 2.76 8.91
N HIS A 54 2.93 3.01 8.14
CA HIS A 54 3.01 4.15 7.23
C HIS A 54 3.25 3.67 5.80
N ILE A 55 2.30 3.90 4.90
CA ILE A 55 2.48 3.67 3.47
C ILE A 55 3.09 4.94 2.87
N HIS A 56 4.37 4.88 2.51
CA HIS A 56 5.09 6.02 1.95
C HIS A 56 4.97 6.12 0.44
N HIS A 57 4.88 4.97 -0.24
CA HIS A 57 4.75 4.93 -1.69
C HIS A 57 3.84 3.78 -2.09
N LEU A 58 2.97 4.03 -3.06
CA LEU A 58 2.08 3.05 -3.66
C LEU A 58 1.98 3.38 -5.16
N GLU A 59 2.86 2.79 -5.97
CA GLU A 59 3.12 3.26 -7.32
C GLU A 59 3.25 2.14 -8.35
N ILE A 60 2.96 2.49 -9.60
CA ILE A 60 3.08 1.64 -10.78
C ILE A 60 4.11 2.22 -11.76
N PRO A 61 4.76 1.39 -12.59
CA PRO A 61 5.63 1.89 -13.64
C PRO A 61 4.79 2.48 -14.79
N GLY A 62 4.74 3.80 -14.90
CA GLY A 62 4.09 4.48 -16.02
C GLY A 62 2.67 4.97 -15.74
N LYS A 63 1.79 4.90 -16.75
CA LYS A 63 0.42 5.45 -16.72
C LYS A 63 -0.66 4.41 -17.05
N GLU A 64 -0.31 3.13 -16.99
CA GLU A 64 -1.28 2.06 -17.23
C GLU A 64 -2.35 2.05 -16.13
N ASP A 65 -3.60 1.84 -16.50
CA ASP A 65 -4.68 1.72 -15.52
C ASP A 65 -4.54 0.37 -14.79
N THR A 66 -3.86 0.41 -13.64
CA THR A 66 -3.60 -0.75 -12.79
C THR A 66 -4.07 -0.46 -11.36
N ASP A 67 -5.24 0.17 -11.24
CA ASP A 67 -5.90 0.45 -9.97
C ASP A 67 -6.08 -0.80 -9.10
N ASP A 68 -6.30 -1.97 -9.71
CA ASP A 68 -6.37 -3.24 -8.99
C ASP A 68 -5.03 -3.64 -8.37
N ALA A 69 -3.90 -3.35 -9.03
CA ALA A 69 -2.59 -3.66 -8.47
C ALA A 69 -2.28 -2.75 -7.27
N LEU A 70 -2.59 -1.46 -7.39
CA LEU A 70 -2.47 -0.50 -6.28
C LEU A 70 -3.37 -0.90 -5.11
N PHE A 71 -4.62 -1.28 -5.39
CA PHE A 71 -5.56 -1.74 -4.38
C PHE A 71 -5.03 -2.97 -3.63
N VAL A 72 -4.63 -4.03 -4.35
CA VAL A 72 -4.17 -5.27 -3.72
C VAL A 72 -2.88 -5.05 -2.92
N MET A 73 -1.94 -4.25 -3.43
CA MET A 73 -0.73 -3.90 -2.68
C MET A 73 -1.03 -3.12 -1.40
N GLY A 74 -1.92 -2.12 -1.47
CA GLY A 74 -2.34 -1.36 -0.29
C GLY A 74 -2.97 -2.25 0.78
N ARG A 75 -3.87 -3.17 0.37
CA ARG A 75 -4.47 -4.16 1.27
C ARG A 75 -3.43 -5.11 1.87
N ALA A 76 -2.48 -5.58 1.07
CA ALA A 76 -1.41 -6.47 1.52
C ALA A 76 -0.50 -5.79 2.56
N ALA A 77 -0.11 -4.53 2.31
CA ALA A 77 0.66 -3.72 3.26
C ALA A 77 -0.09 -3.54 4.59
N MET A 78 -1.36 -3.15 4.55
CA MET A 78 -2.18 -2.98 5.76
C MET A 78 -2.38 -4.30 6.52
N ASN A 79 -2.58 -5.42 5.82
CA ASN A 79 -2.71 -6.72 6.46
C ASN A 79 -1.42 -7.10 7.18
N PHE A 80 -0.26 -6.83 6.58
CA PHE A 80 1.01 -7.05 7.25
C PHE A 80 1.17 -6.14 8.47
N ILE A 81 0.78 -4.86 8.38
CA ILE A 81 0.82 -3.93 9.51
C ILE A 81 -0.05 -4.44 10.67
N ASP A 82 -1.27 -4.89 10.39
CA ASP A 82 -2.18 -5.48 11.37
C ASP A 82 -1.59 -6.74 12.03
N LEU A 83 -1.01 -7.64 11.22
CA LEU A 83 -0.33 -8.84 11.72
C LEU A 83 0.86 -8.52 12.63
N CYS A 84 1.52 -7.38 12.42
CA CYS A 84 2.57 -6.87 13.30
C CYS A 84 2.04 -6.13 14.54
N GLY A 85 0.72 -6.08 14.74
CA GLY A 85 0.07 -5.42 15.87
C GLY A 85 -0.22 -3.93 15.68
N GLY A 86 0.02 -3.39 14.49
CA GLY A 86 -0.30 -2.00 14.16
C GLY A 86 -1.80 -1.76 14.18
N LYS A 87 -2.24 -0.73 14.90
CA LYS A 87 -3.68 -0.43 15.11
C LYS A 87 -4.25 0.58 14.12
N ILE A 88 -3.37 1.38 13.54
CA ILE A 88 -3.71 2.43 12.59
C ILE A 88 -2.72 2.31 11.42
N ALA A 89 -3.19 2.54 10.21
CA ALA A 89 -2.33 2.80 9.07
C ALA A 89 -2.54 4.22 8.53
N TYR A 90 -1.45 4.85 8.13
CA TYR A 90 -1.39 6.18 7.53
C TYR A 90 -0.92 6.07 6.09
N PHE A 91 -1.47 6.90 5.21
CA PHE A 91 -0.97 7.07 3.86
C PHE A 91 -0.22 8.41 3.77
N ASP A 92 1.11 8.32 3.68
CA ASP A 92 2.05 9.44 3.63
C ASP A 92 2.54 9.74 2.20
N GLY A 93 2.03 9.01 1.21
CA GLY A 93 2.34 9.20 -0.21
C GLY A 93 1.55 10.35 -0.86
N ASP A 94 1.73 10.52 -2.17
CA ASP A 94 0.94 11.48 -2.95
C ASP A 94 -0.50 10.97 -3.13
N ALA A 95 -1.45 11.67 -2.49
CA ALA A 95 -2.88 11.36 -2.55
C ALA A 95 -3.61 12.10 -3.69
N LYS A 96 -2.96 13.02 -4.40
CA LYS A 96 -3.61 13.90 -5.37
C LYS A 96 -4.27 13.12 -6.50
N GLY A 97 -5.59 13.22 -6.61
CA GLY A 97 -6.38 12.53 -7.63
C GLY A 97 -6.54 11.02 -7.39
N ARG A 98 -6.23 10.54 -6.17
CA ARG A 98 -6.33 9.12 -5.78
C ARG A 98 -7.37 8.86 -4.69
N ASP A 99 -8.25 9.83 -4.43
CA ASP A 99 -9.23 9.75 -3.34
C ASP A 99 -10.13 8.51 -3.44
N ALA A 100 -10.58 8.16 -4.66
CA ALA A 100 -11.41 6.98 -4.91
C ALA A 100 -10.67 5.67 -4.59
N LEU A 101 -9.40 5.57 -5.01
CA LEU A 101 -8.54 4.40 -4.75
C LEU A 101 -8.26 4.26 -3.24
N LEU A 102 -7.89 5.35 -2.57
CA LEU A 102 -7.58 5.34 -1.14
C LEU A 102 -8.80 4.93 -0.31
N ARG A 103 -9.99 5.45 -0.64
CA ARG A 103 -11.25 5.02 -0.03
C ARG A 103 -11.56 3.56 -0.30
N ARG A 104 -11.36 3.09 -1.54
CA ARG A 104 -11.55 1.68 -1.91
C ARG A 104 -10.64 0.76 -1.08
N ILE A 105 -9.38 1.16 -0.86
CA ILE A 105 -8.44 0.44 0.01
C ILE A 105 -8.95 0.40 1.46
N GLY A 106 -9.54 1.50 1.93
CA GLY A 106 -10.17 1.64 3.24
C GLY A 106 -9.71 2.89 4.02
N PHE A 107 -8.88 3.74 3.42
CA PHE A 107 -8.46 4.98 4.03
C PHE A 107 -9.57 6.04 3.99
N THR A 108 -9.64 6.83 5.05
CA THR A 108 -10.52 7.99 5.17
C THR A 108 -9.69 9.22 5.52
N PRO A 109 -9.99 10.41 4.96
CA PRO A 109 -9.27 11.62 5.32
C PRO A 109 -9.63 12.03 6.76
N ASP A 110 -8.61 12.35 7.56
CA ASP A 110 -8.76 12.96 8.87
C ASP A 110 -9.11 14.46 8.76
N LYS A 111 -9.30 15.12 9.91
CA LYS A 111 -9.63 16.57 9.97
C LYS A 111 -8.53 17.46 9.37
N GLN A 112 -7.32 16.95 9.19
CA GLN A 112 -6.16 17.63 8.62
C GLN A 112 -5.92 17.24 7.15
N GLY A 113 -6.78 16.39 6.57
CA GLY A 113 -6.67 15.92 5.19
C GLY A 113 -5.67 14.77 5.01
N ARG A 114 -5.14 14.18 6.08
CA ARG A 114 -4.29 12.98 5.99
C ARG A 114 -5.14 11.73 5.94
N TYR A 115 -4.78 10.79 5.09
CA TYR A 115 -5.53 9.55 4.92
C TYR A 115 -5.13 8.53 5.98
N THR A 116 -6.10 8.07 6.76
CA THR A 116 -5.89 7.12 7.87
C THR A 116 -6.96 6.04 7.86
N VAL A 117 -6.64 4.89 8.46
CA VAL A 117 -7.57 3.77 8.65
C VAL A 117 -7.27 3.07 9.97
N SER A 118 -8.33 2.71 10.70
CA SER A 118 -8.21 1.80 11.86
C SER A 118 -8.16 0.36 11.37
N LEU A 119 -7.15 -0.37 11.83
CA LEU A 119 -6.97 -1.79 11.50
C LEU A 119 -7.68 -2.71 12.50
N ASP A 120 -8.18 -2.19 13.62
CA ASP A 120 -8.91 -2.96 14.62
C ASP A 120 -10.19 -3.56 14.01
N GLY A 121 -10.22 -4.89 13.94
CA GLY A 121 -11.35 -5.64 13.37
C GLY A 121 -11.46 -5.58 11.85
N PHE A 122 -10.56 -4.86 11.18
CA PHE A 122 -10.65 -4.53 9.76
C PHE A 122 -10.47 -5.75 8.84
N PHE A 123 -9.68 -6.74 9.27
CA PHE A 123 -9.47 -7.99 8.53
C PHE A 123 -10.26 -9.19 9.11
N THR A 124 -10.93 -9.03 10.26
CA THR A 124 -11.68 -10.12 10.90
C THR A 124 -13.15 -10.18 10.47
N HIS A 125 -13.71 -9.07 9.95
CA HIS A 125 -15.11 -8.97 9.53
C HIS A 125 -15.22 -8.52 8.05
N PRO A 126 -14.94 -9.39 7.07
CA PRO A 126 -14.91 -9.02 5.65
C PRO A 126 -16.23 -8.52 5.04
N CYS A 127 -17.34 -8.49 5.79
CA CYS A 127 -18.69 -8.27 5.26
C CYS A 127 -19.50 -7.12 5.90
N GLN A 128 -18.91 -6.19 6.67
CA GLN A 128 -19.68 -5.12 7.36
C GLN A 128 -19.31 -3.67 6.98
N HIS A 129 -18.45 -3.45 5.99
CA HIS A 129 -18.00 -2.09 5.62
C HIS A 129 -18.67 -1.53 4.36
N HIS A 130 -19.76 -2.16 3.90
CA HIS A 130 -20.75 -1.55 3.04
C HIS A 130 -21.92 -1.16 3.93
N ASP A 131 -22.00 0.10 4.36
CA ASP A 131 -23.24 0.84 4.69
C ASP A 131 -22.90 2.01 5.63
N CYS A 132 -22.80 3.20 5.04
CA CYS A 132 -23.31 4.48 5.57
C CYS A 132 -23.16 5.55 4.48
#